data_AF-A0A4Y8LU76-F1
#
_entry.id   AF-A0A4Y8LU76-F1
#
_cell.length_a   1.000
_cell.length_b   1.000
_cell.length_c   1.000
_cell.angle_alpha   90.00
_cell.angle_beta   90.00
_cell.angle_gamma   90.00
#
_symmetry.space_group_name_H-M   'P 1'
#
loop_
_entity.id
_entity.type
_entity.pdbx_description
1 polymer ?
#
loop_
_entity_poly.entity_id
_entity_poly.type
_entity_poly.pdbx_seq_one_letter_code
_entity_poly.pdbx_strand_id
1 'polypeptide(L)' 'MRVRRAERQTALGICFNDYITRVRIDRAKEQLRTTTLKIARISQMVGYEDQNYFCNVFKKVTGVSPSAYRG' A
#
# COMPACT_ATOMS: atom_id res chain seq x y z
N MET A 1 -24.17 0.88 25.60
CA MET A 1 -24.18 -0.29 24.70
C MET A 1 -23.42 0.09 23.42
N ARG A 2 -22.16 -0.31 23.25
CA ARG A 2 -21.39 -0.04 22.01
C ARG A 2 -21.69 -1.18 21.04
N VAL A 3 -22.41 -0.89 19.97
CA VAL A 3 -22.57 -1.81 18.84
C VAL A 3 -21.18 -2.09 18.26
N ARG A 4 -20.62 -3.27 18.57
CA ARG A 4 -19.41 -3.75 17.90
C ARG A 4 -19.79 -4.00 16.45
N ARG A 5 -19.31 -3.13 15.55
CA ARG A 5 -19.44 -3.32 14.10
C ARG A 5 -18.90 -4.72 13.76
N ALA A 6 -19.67 -5.48 12.99
CA ALA A 6 -19.31 -6.82 12.56
C ALA A 6 -17.91 -6.83 11.92
N GLU A 7 -16.93 -7.33 12.65
CA GLU A 7 -15.57 -7.56 12.15
C GLU A 7 -15.67 -8.75 11.20
N ARG A 8 -15.51 -8.51 9.89
CA ARG A 8 -15.34 -9.59 8.91
C ARG A 8 -14.02 -10.33 9.23
N GLN A 9 -14.09 -11.28 10.14
CA GLN A 9 -12.99 -12.17 10.46
C GLN A 9 -12.88 -13.20 9.32
N THR A 10 -11.84 -13.08 8.49
CA THR A 10 -11.49 -14.15 7.55
C THR A 10 -10.60 -15.16 8.27
N ALA A 11 -10.54 -16.41 7.79
CA ALA A 11 -9.78 -17.50 8.42
C ALA A 11 -8.26 -17.23 8.58
N LEU A 12 -7.73 -16.16 7.96
CA LEU A 12 -6.33 -15.74 8.02
C LEU A 12 -6.09 -14.58 9.01
N GLY A 13 -7.10 -14.08 9.72
CA GLY A 13 -6.98 -12.98 10.69
C GLY A 13 -6.64 -11.62 10.07
N ILE A 14 -6.59 -11.52 8.74
CA ILE A 14 -6.36 -10.28 7.99
C ILE A 14 -7.63 -9.88 7.24
N CYS A 15 -7.93 -8.58 7.22
CA CYS A 15 -8.98 -8.07 6.35
C CYS A 15 -8.53 -8.18 4.88
N PHE A 16 -9.46 -8.48 3.98
CA PHE A 16 -9.18 -8.54 2.53
C PHE A 16 -8.44 -7.28 2.03
N ASN A 17 -8.82 -6.10 2.52
CA ASN A 17 -8.20 -4.85 2.14
C ASN A 17 -6.73 -4.74 2.59
N ASP A 18 -6.38 -5.32 3.74
CA ASP A 18 -5.00 -5.33 4.23
C ASP A 18 -4.12 -6.25 3.37
N TYR A 19 -4.67 -7.40 2.96
CA TYR A 19 -3.99 -8.30 2.03
C TYR A 19 -3.69 -7.61 0.70
N ILE A 20 -4.70 -6.98 0.08
CA ILE A 20 -4.52 -6.24 -1.17
C ILE A 20 -3.52 -5.11 -1.00
N THR A 21 -3.58 -4.38 0.12
CA THR A 21 -2.61 -3.32 0.42
C THR A 21 -1.19 -3.87 0.46
N ARG A 22 -0.93 -4.98 1.16
CA ARG A 22 0.40 -5.61 1.22
C ARG A 22 0.91 -5.98 -0.17
N VAL A 23 0.10 -6.67 -0.96
CA VAL A 23 0.46 -7.10 -2.33
C VAL A 23 0.82 -5.89 -3.21
N ARG A 24 0.02 -4.81 -3.17
CA ARG A 24 0.29 -3.60 -3.95
C ARG A 24 1.57 -2.90 -3.52
N ILE A 25 1.81 -2.79 -2.20
CA ILE A 25 3.00 -2.15 -1.66
C ILE A 25 4.26 -2.96 -1.98
N ASP A 26 4.22 -4.28 -1.90
CA ASP A 26 5.37 -5.11 -2.25
C ASP A 26 5.72 -5.00 -3.74
N ARG A 27 4.72 -4.92 -4.62
CA ARG A 27 4.96 -4.62 -6.03
C ARG A 27 5.53 -3.21 -6.25
N ALA A 28 5.10 -2.23 -5.46
CA ALA A 28 5.64 -0.88 -5.53
C ALA A 28 7.12 -0.81 -5.10
N LYS A 29 7.51 -1.53 -4.04
CA LYS A 29 8.92 -1.64 -3.60
C LYS A 29 9.81 -2.17 -4.73
N GLU A 30 9.35 -3.22 -5.41
CA GLU A 30 10.06 -3.80 -6.54
C GLU A 30 10.27 -2.77 -7.66
N GLN A 31 9.21 -2.08 -8.07
CA GLN A 31 9.29 -1.04 -9.11
C GLN A 31 10.17 0.14 -8.70
N LEU A 32 10.16 0.53 -7.43
CA LEU A 32 11.00 1.62 -6.91
C LEU A 32 12.49 1.27 -6.95
N ARG A 33 12.84 -0.01 -6.77
CA ARG A 33 14.22 -0.51 -6.77
C ARG A 33 14.76 -0.80 -8.17
N THR A 34 13.90 -1.21 -9.10
CA THR A 34 14.34 -1.73 -10.41
C THR A 34 14.08 -0.77 -11.57
N THR A 35 13.38 0.33 -11.34
CA THR A 35 13.03 1.28 -12.39
C THR A 35 13.28 2.73 -11.97
N THR A 36 13.38 3.62 -12.97
CA THR A 36 13.45 5.07 -12.79
C THR A 36 12.09 5.75 -12.97
N LEU A 37 11.00 5.00 -12.96
CA LEU A 37 9.65 5.54 -13.18
C LEU A 37 9.30 6.60 -12.14
N LYS A 38 8.54 7.62 -12.54
CA LYS A 38 8.00 8.61 -11.61
C LYS A 38 7.08 7.93 -10.59
N ILE A 39 7.09 8.39 -9.34
CA ILE A 39 6.25 7.84 -8.26
C ILE A 39 4.77 7.84 -8.65
N ALA A 40 4.32 8.90 -9.33
CA ALA A 40 2.97 8.99 -9.93
C ALA A 40 2.62 7.82 -10.84
N ARG A 41 3.58 7.35 -11.65
CA ARG A 41 3.36 6.23 -12.56
C ARG A 41 3.31 4.90 -11.81
N ILE A 42 4.19 4.74 -10.81
CA ILE A 42 4.21 3.55 -9.96
C ILE A 42 2.91 3.41 -9.18
N SER A 43 2.38 4.51 -8.60
CA SER A 43 1.11 4.47 -7.87
C SER A 43 -0.04 3.97 -8.75
N GLN A 44 -0.15 4.48 -9.98
CA GLN A 44 -1.15 4.03 -10.94
C GLN A 44 -0.97 2.55 -11.31
N MET A 45 0.27 2.12 -11.59
CA MET A 45 0.58 0.74 -11.99
C MET A 45 0.28 -0.29 -10.90
N VAL A 46 0.31 0.11 -9.62
CA VAL A 46 -0.05 -0.77 -8.49
C VAL A 46 -1.48 -0.53 -8.00
N GLY A 47 -2.30 0.20 -8.76
CA GLY A 47 -3.74 0.31 -8.54
C GLY A 47 -4.18 1.39 -7.54
N TYR A 48 -3.38 2.45 -7.38
CA TYR A 48 -3.79 3.67 -6.68
C TYR A 48 -3.98 4.82 -7.67
N GLU A 49 -5.19 5.36 -7.71
CA GLU A 49 -5.53 6.52 -8.54
C GLU A 49 -4.89 7.80 -8.01
N ASP A 50 -4.97 8.01 -6.69
CA ASP A 50 -4.39 9.16 -6.01
C ASP A 50 -2.97 8.85 -5.50
N GLN A 51 -1.99 9.61 -5.99
CA GLN A 51 -0.58 9.45 -5.62
C GLN A 51 -0.33 9.77 -4.15
N ASN A 52 -1.01 10.77 -3.58
CA ASN A 52 -0.79 11.19 -2.20
C ASN A 52 -1.24 10.11 -1.21
N TYR A 53 -2.39 9.48 -1.48
CA TYR A 53 -2.91 8.36 -0.74
C TYR A 53 -1.97 7.15 -0.84
N PHE A 54 -1.47 6.84 -2.04
CA PHE A 54 -0.42 5.83 -2.20
C PHE A 54 0.80 6.12 -1.32
N CYS A 55 1.33 7.35 -1.33
CA CYS A 55 2.49 7.73 -0.51
C CYS A 55 2.22 7.55 0.99
N ASN A 56 1.02 7.91 1.45
CA ASN A 56 0.61 7.74 2.84
C ASN A 56 0.51 6.25 3.24
N VAL A 57 -0.12 5.43 2.40
CA VAL A 57 -0.24 3.99 2.65
C VAL A 57 1.12 3.32 2.59
N PHE A 58 1.96 3.65 1.60
CA PHE A 58 3.31 3.14 1.49
C PHE A 58 4.13 3.47 2.73
N LYS A 59 4.10 4.72 3.21
CA LYS A 59 4.79 5.12 4.44
C LYS A 59 4.25 4.39 5.66
N LYS A 60 2.93 4.22 5.77
CA LYS A 60 2.31 3.48 6.88
C LYS A 60 2.78 2.02 6.92
N VAL A 61 2.95 1.39 5.76
CA VAL A 61 3.35 -0.02 5.65
C VAL A 61 4.85 -0.23 5.76
N THR A 62 5.67 0.71 5.27
CA THR A 62 7.14 0.54 5.15
C THR A 62 7.94 1.37 6.14
N GLY A 63 7.33 2.35 6.80
CA GLY A 63 7.99 3.31 7.70
C GLY A 63 8.58 4.54 7.00
N VAL A 64 8.73 4.53 5.67
CA VAL A 64 9.40 5.61 4.90
C VAL A 64 8.60 6.00 3.66
N SER A 65 8.83 7.21 3.12
CA SER A 65 8.16 7.64 1.88
C SER A 65 8.69 6.86 0.67
N PRO A 66 7.93 6.76 -0.44
CA PRO A 66 8.42 6.12 -1.67
C PRO A 66 9.72 6.75 -2.20
N SER A 67 9.85 8.07 -2.12
CA SER A 67 11.08 8.77 -2.51
C SER A 67 12.26 8.36 -1.63
N ALA A 68 12.09 8.38 -0.30
CA ALA A 68 13.14 7.97 0.64
C ALA A 68 13.50 6.48 0.51
N TYR A 69 12.53 5.64 0.15
CA TYR A 69 12.76 4.20 -0.09
C TYR A 69 13.64 3.96 -1.32
N ARG A 70 13.52 4.80 -2.35
CA ARG A 70 14.34 4.70 -3.57
C ARG A 70 15.80 5.08 -3.31
N GLY A 71 16.04 6.07 -2.45
CA GLY A 71 17.33 6.74 -2.29
C GLY A 71 17.29 8.18 -2.78
#